data_AF-A0A536GLA1-F1
#
_entry.id   AF-A0A536GLA1-F1
#
_cell.length_a   1.000
_cell.length_b   1.000
_cell.length_c   1.000
_cell.angle_alpha   90.00
_cell.angle_beta   90.00
_cell.angle_gamma   90.00
#
_symmetry.space_group_name_H-M   'P 1'
#
loop_
_entity.id
_entity.type
_entity.pdbx_description
1 polymer ?
#
loop_
_entity_poly.entity_id
_entity_poly.type
_entity_poly.pdbx_seq_one_letter_code
_entity_poly.pdbx_strand_id
1 'polypeptide(L)'
;MIAIIDYGAGNIRSIEKALEHVGAKVRVTGDPTVVAAAQAVVLPGVGSGGTAMARMTERGLDGAIRQATEHGKPFLGICLGMQLLADHHAEGQVNGLGLFRGNVRRIAYGPKIPHMGWNQVRPLHAGLPIFDNISPDDYFYFAHSYYVEPQDEQGVAAVTNYGSP
;
A
#
# COMPACT_ATOMS: atom_id res chain seq x y z
N MET A 1 -11.21 14.84 -6.35
CA MET A 1 -11.29 13.49 -6.92
C MET A 1 -10.07 12.71 -6.48
N ILE A 2 -10.29 11.48 -6.04
CA ILE A 2 -9.26 10.50 -5.68
C ILE A 2 -8.99 9.62 -6.92
N ALA A 3 -7.75 9.48 -7.33
CA ALA A 3 -7.37 8.54 -8.39
C ALA A 3 -7.07 7.17 -7.78
N ILE A 4 -7.69 6.12 -8.30
CA ILE A 4 -7.28 4.72 -8.06
C ILE A 4 -6.46 4.29 -9.26
N ILE A 5 -5.21 3.90 -9.01
CA ILE A 5 -4.30 3.47 -10.07
C ILE A 5 -4.73 2.11 -10.61
N ASP A 6 -4.93 2.04 -11.93
CA ASP A 6 -5.16 0.81 -12.68
C ASP A 6 -3.94 0.48 -13.54
N TYR A 7 -3.09 -0.38 -13.01
CA TYR A 7 -1.96 -0.96 -13.73
C TYR A 7 -2.30 -2.37 -14.32
N GLY A 8 -3.59 -2.72 -14.37
CA GLY A 8 -4.09 -3.99 -14.88
C GLY A 8 -4.14 -5.13 -13.85
N ALA A 9 -4.02 -4.82 -12.56
CA ALA A 9 -4.24 -5.75 -11.46
C ALA A 9 -4.65 -4.99 -10.19
N GLY A 10 -5.36 -5.67 -9.27
CA GLY A 10 -5.75 -5.10 -7.98
C GLY A 10 -7.21 -5.39 -7.64
N ASN A 11 -7.58 -5.20 -6.36
CA ASN A 11 -8.96 -5.25 -5.91
C ASN A 11 -9.67 -3.89 -6.13
N ILE A 12 -9.62 -3.37 -7.37
CA ILE A 12 -10.05 -2.00 -7.71
C ILE A 12 -11.51 -1.76 -7.36
N ARG A 13 -12.40 -2.68 -7.74
CA ARG A 13 -13.85 -2.53 -7.54
C ARG A 13 -14.24 -2.40 -6.07
N SER A 14 -13.61 -3.16 -5.17
CA SER A 14 -13.93 -3.07 -3.74
C SER A 14 -13.46 -1.74 -3.15
N ILE A 15 -12.27 -1.27 -3.56
CA ILE A 15 -11.73 0.02 -3.11
C ILE A 15 -12.59 1.18 -3.62
N GLU A 16 -12.95 1.14 -4.92
CA GLU A 16 -13.84 2.12 -5.54
C GLU A 16 -15.17 2.22 -4.77
N LYS A 17 -15.81 1.08 -4.50
CA LYS A 17 -17.09 1.06 -3.76
C LYS A 17 -16.96 1.53 -2.32
N ALA A 18 -15.88 1.19 -1.63
CA ALA A 18 -15.65 1.67 -0.26
C ALA A 18 -15.48 3.19 -0.21
N LEU A 19 -14.72 3.76 -1.16
CA LEU A 19 -14.53 5.21 -1.25
C LEU A 19 -15.81 5.95 -1.66
N GLU A 20 -16.55 5.43 -2.65
CA GLU A 20 -17.84 5.99 -3.04
C GLU A 20 -18.86 5.95 -1.89
N HIS A 21 -18.86 4.87 -1.11
CA HIS A 21 -19.76 4.72 0.04
C HIS A 21 -19.56 5.80 1.10
N VAL A 22 -18.32 6.24 1.32
CA VAL A 22 -17.99 7.36 2.22
C VAL A 22 -18.07 8.74 1.53
N GLY A 23 -18.63 8.81 0.32
CA GLY A 23 -18.92 10.06 -0.40
C GLY A 23 -17.76 10.61 -1.23
N ALA A 24 -16.67 9.86 -1.43
CA ALA A 24 -15.56 10.31 -2.24
C ALA A 24 -15.90 10.25 -3.74
N LYS A 25 -15.45 11.25 -4.50
CA LYS A 25 -15.44 11.20 -5.97
C LYS A 25 -14.18 10.48 -6.44
N VAL A 26 -14.36 9.33 -7.07
CA VAL A 26 -13.27 8.42 -7.45
C VAL A 26 -13.11 8.38 -8.98
N ARG A 27 -11.88 8.18 -9.44
CA ARG A 27 -11.57 7.86 -10.83
C ARG A 27 -10.55 6.72 -10.87
N VAL A 28 -10.96 5.57 -11.37
CA VAL A 28 -10.04 4.50 -11.75
C VAL A 28 -9.31 4.91 -13.03
N THR A 29 -7.98 4.85 -13.05
CA THR A 29 -7.20 5.31 -14.21
C THR A 29 -5.83 4.64 -14.30
N GLY A 30 -5.41 4.30 -15.52
CA GLY A 30 -4.04 3.93 -15.86
C GLY A 30 -3.28 5.05 -16.57
N ASP A 31 -3.83 6.26 -16.63
CA ASP A 31 -3.22 7.44 -17.26
C ASP A 31 -2.36 8.22 -16.24
N PRO A 32 -1.03 8.30 -16.45
CA PRO A 32 -0.11 9.04 -15.58
C PRO A 32 -0.50 10.51 -15.38
N THR A 33 -1.09 11.16 -16.39
CA THR A 33 -1.47 12.57 -16.32
C THR A 33 -2.62 12.79 -15.33
N VAL A 34 -3.60 11.86 -15.31
CA VAL A 34 -4.72 11.90 -14.37
C VAL A 34 -4.23 11.61 -12.95
N VAL A 35 -3.31 10.66 -12.79
CA VAL A 35 -2.69 10.36 -11.48
C VAL A 35 -1.95 11.58 -10.95
N ALA A 36 -1.10 12.20 -11.76
CA ALA A 36 -0.34 13.39 -11.39
C ALA A 36 -1.27 14.58 -11.06
N ALA A 37 -2.44 14.70 -11.68
CA ALA A 37 -3.39 15.79 -11.44
C ALA A 37 -4.35 15.55 -10.25
N ALA A 38 -4.46 14.31 -9.74
CA ALA A 38 -5.41 13.96 -8.67
C ALA A 38 -5.14 14.71 -7.35
N GLN A 39 -6.16 14.82 -6.49
CA GLN A 39 -6.01 15.44 -5.16
C GLN A 39 -5.45 14.46 -4.12
N ALA A 40 -5.72 13.17 -4.32
CA ALA A 40 -5.17 12.06 -3.55
C ALA A 40 -5.11 10.84 -4.45
N VAL A 41 -4.23 9.89 -4.12
CA VAL A 41 -3.95 8.71 -4.95
C VAL A 41 -4.04 7.45 -4.11
N VAL A 42 -4.66 6.41 -4.66
CA VAL A 42 -4.69 5.07 -4.08
C VAL A 42 -3.99 4.11 -5.03
N LEU A 43 -2.97 3.42 -4.52
CA LEU A 43 -2.30 2.33 -5.21
C LEU A 43 -2.82 1.00 -4.66
N PRO A 44 -3.73 0.32 -5.37
CA PRO A 44 -4.12 -1.04 -5.02
C PRO A 44 -2.93 -1.99 -5.25
N GLY A 45 -3.02 -3.20 -4.69
CA GLY A 45 -2.05 -4.23 -5.04
C GLY A 45 -2.52 -5.65 -4.76
N VAL A 46 -2.34 -6.52 -5.76
CA VAL A 46 -2.46 -7.98 -5.66
C VAL A 46 -1.40 -8.62 -6.55
N GLY A 47 -1.05 -9.88 -6.27
CA GLY A 47 -0.05 -10.63 -7.04
C GLY A 47 1.36 -10.41 -6.51
N SER A 48 2.34 -10.33 -7.43
CA SER A 48 3.76 -10.26 -7.06
C SER A 48 4.39 -8.91 -7.30
N GLY A 49 5.41 -8.57 -6.48
CA GLY A 49 6.14 -7.30 -6.57
C GLY A 49 6.75 -7.04 -7.95
N GLY A 50 7.45 -8.03 -8.52
CA GLY A 50 8.10 -7.90 -9.82
C GLY A 50 7.15 -7.64 -10.98
N THR A 51 6.04 -8.39 -11.03
CA THR A 51 5.03 -8.19 -12.09
C THR A 51 4.33 -6.84 -11.96
N ALA A 52 4.05 -6.39 -10.73
CA ALA A 52 3.42 -5.10 -10.51
C ALA A 52 4.33 -3.93 -10.91
N MET A 53 5.60 -3.94 -10.49
CA MET A 53 6.57 -2.89 -10.87
C MET A 53 6.78 -2.81 -12.37
N ALA A 54 6.95 -3.95 -13.06
CA ALA A 54 7.12 -3.98 -14.51
C ALA A 54 5.93 -3.30 -15.22
N ARG A 55 4.70 -3.65 -14.85
CA ARG A 55 3.49 -3.05 -15.44
C ARG A 55 3.35 -1.56 -15.14
N MET A 56 3.74 -1.10 -13.95
CA MET A 56 3.70 0.31 -13.61
C MET A 56 4.72 1.12 -14.43
N THR A 57 5.95 0.62 -14.54
CA THR A 57 7.01 1.28 -15.32
C THR A 57 6.71 1.30 -16.82
N GLU A 58 6.20 0.19 -17.39
CA GLU A 58 5.75 0.13 -18.79
C GLU A 58 4.69 1.19 -19.14
N ARG A 59 3.89 1.59 -18.15
CA ARG A 59 2.82 2.58 -18.29
C ARG A 59 3.21 3.99 -17.84
N GLY A 60 4.45 4.18 -17.36
CA GLY A 60 4.92 5.45 -16.79
C GLY A 60 4.19 5.88 -15.51
N LEU A 61 3.54 4.94 -14.82
CA LEU A 61 2.79 5.20 -13.59
C LEU A 61 3.71 5.44 -12.39
N ASP A 62 4.88 4.79 -12.38
CA ASP A 62 5.91 4.98 -11.36
C ASP A 62 6.38 6.44 -11.26
N GLY A 63 6.65 7.07 -12.41
CA GLY A 63 7.00 8.50 -12.48
C GLY A 63 5.89 9.40 -11.96
N ALA A 64 4.63 9.15 -12.36
CA ALA A 64 3.49 9.93 -11.88
C ALA A 64 3.23 9.77 -10.38
N ILE A 65 3.47 8.57 -9.82
CA ILE A 65 3.36 8.32 -8.38
C ILE A 65 4.42 9.11 -7.61
N ARG A 66 5.68 9.07 -8.06
CA ARG A 66 6.76 9.88 -7.45
C ARG A 66 6.44 11.36 -7.48
N GLN A 67 6.01 11.88 -8.63
CA GLN A 67 5.61 13.28 -8.75
C GLN A 67 4.43 13.65 -7.84
N ALA A 68 3.41 12.79 -7.73
CA ALA A 68 2.27 13.04 -6.86
C ALA A 68 2.68 13.10 -5.38
N THR A 69 3.57 12.21 -4.96
CA THR A 69 4.04 12.12 -3.57
C THR A 69 5.04 13.23 -3.21
N GLU A 70 5.93 13.63 -4.12
CA GLU A 70 6.83 14.78 -3.96
C GLU A 70 6.07 16.10 -3.73
N HIS A 71 4.88 16.24 -4.32
CA HIS A 71 3.99 17.38 -4.08
C HIS A 71 3.17 17.28 -2.79
N GLY A 72 3.47 16.32 -1.91
CA GLY A 72 2.81 16.16 -0.61
C GLY A 72 1.35 15.72 -0.69
N LYS A 73 0.92 15.15 -1.82
CA LYS A 73 -0.47 14.68 -1.98
C LYS A 73 -0.71 13.45 -1.12
N PRO A 74 -1.86 13.33 -0.44
CA PRO A 74 -2.23 12.12 0.27
C PRO A 74 -2.16 10.89 -0.65
N PHE A 75 -1.45 9.87 -0.21
CA PHE A 75 -1.22 8.65 -0.95
C PHE A 75 -1.48 7.43 -0.06
N LEU A 76 -2.27 6.48 -0.56
CA LEU A 76 -2.59 5.24 0.15
C LEU A 76 -2.21 4.02 -0.70
N GLY A 77 -1.17 3.30 -0.30
CA GLY A 77 -0.87 1.97 -0.82
C GLY A 77 -1.64 0.90 -0.02
N ILE A 78 -2.25 -0.08 -0.71
CA ILE A 78 -3.01 -1.16 -0.06
C ILE A 78 -2.38 -2.51 -0.36
N CYS A 79 -2.06 -3.29 0.69
CA CYS A 79 -1.42 -4.61 0.59
C CYS A 79 -0.12 -4.56 -0.22
N LEU A 80 -0.06 -5.18 -1.39
CA LEU A 80 1.10 -5.08 -2.28
C LEU A 80 1.38 -3.62 -2.68
N GLY A 81 0.34 -2.79 -2.84
CA GLY A 81 0.52 -1.37 -3.16
C GLY A 81 1.30 -0.61 -2.09
N MET A 82 1.17 -0.99 -0.81
CA MET A 82 1.97 -0.45 0.29
C MET A 82 3.42 -0.97 0.23
N GLN A 83 3.59 -2.25 -0.05
CA GLN A 83 4.90 -2.91 -0.15
C GLN A 83 5.77 -2.29 -1.26
N LEU A 84 5.16 -1.95 -2.40
CA LEU A 84 5.85 -1.34 -3.54
C LEU A 84 6.36 0.07 -3.25
N LEU A 85 5.95 0.73 -2.16
CA LEU A 85 6.45 2.06 -1.79
C LEU A 85 7.88 2.02 -1.21
N ALA A 86 8.33 0.86 -0.73
CA ALA A 86 9.67 0.67 -0.17
C ALA A 86 10.75 0.70 -1.26
N ASP A 87 12.03 0.71 -0.86
CA ASP A 87 13.18 0.68 -1.79
C ASP A 87 13.24 -0.63 -2.58
N HIS A 88 13.02 -1.77 -1.92
CA HIS A 88 13.23 -3.09 -2.52
C HIS A 88 12.17 -4.11 -2.11
N HIS A 89 11.82 -5.00 -3.04
CA HIS A 89 10.89 -6.10 -2.84
C HIS A 89 11.53 -7.46 -3.10
N ALA A 90 11.62 -8.30 -2.06
CA ALA A 90 12.28 -9.60 -2.17
C ALA A 90 11.58 -10.56 -3.13
N GLU A 91 10.25 -10.47 -3.28
CA GLU A 91 9.55 -11.23 -4.31
C GLU A 91 9.86 -10.66 -5.70
N GLY A 92 10.66 -11.39 -6.47
CA GLY A 92 11.13 -10.97 -7.78
C GLY A 92 12.42 -10.15 -7.77
N GLN A 93 13.03 -9.88 -6.61
CA GLN A 93 14.31 -9.15 -6.46
C GLN A 93 14.33 -7.83 -7.25
N VAL A 94 13.41 -6.95 -6.89
CA VAL A 94 12.98 -5.81 -7.70
C VAL A 94 13.00 -4.55 -6.86
N ASN A 95 13.47 -3.46 -7.46
CA ASN A 95 13.38 -2.14 -6.86
C ASN A 95 11.92 -1.68 -6.84
N GLY A 96 11.46 -1.19 -5.68
CA GLY A 96 10.16 -0.57 -5.56
C GLY A 96 10.15 0.88 -6.04
N LEU A 97 9.12 1.61 -5.63
CA LEU A 97 8.97 3.03 -5.88
C LEU A 97 9.90 3.87 -5.00
N GLY A 98 10.55 3.31 -3.98
CA GLY A 98 11.58 4.01 -3.18
C GLY A 98 11.09 5.33 -2.62
N LEU A 99 9.85 5.36 -2.12
CA LEU A 99 9.25 6.52 -1.46
C LEU A 99 9.63 6.60 0.02
N PHE A 100 10.01 5.47 0.61
CA PHE A 100 10.68 5.42 1.91
C PHE A 100 11.75 4.33 1.93
N ARG A 101 12.70 4.49 2.85
CA ARG A 101 13.79 3.52 3.06
C ARG A 101 13.26 2.26 3.73
N GLY A 102 13.33 1.13 3.05
CA GLY A 102 12.82 -0.14 3.59
C GLY A 102 12.93 -1.31 2.62
N ASN A 103 12.83 -2.52 3.17
CA ASN A 103 12.87 -3.76 2.42
C ASN A 103 11.59 -4.55 2.65
N VAL A 104 10.99 -5.08 1.59
CA VAL A 104 9.91 -6.05 1.73
C VAL A 104 10.49 -7.45 1.78
N ARG A 105 10.24 -8.15 2.89
CA ARG A 105 10.77 -9.48 3.19
C ARG A 105 9.68 -10.52 3.26
N ARG A 106 10.04 -11.77 2.97
CA ARG A 106 9.14 -12.90 3.18
C ARG A 106 9.05 -13.19 4.68
N ILE A 107 7.85 -13.48 5.18
CA ILE A 107 7.66 -14.04 6.53
C ILE A 107 8.38 -15.40 6.55
N ALA A 108 9.44 -15.51 7.33
CA ALA A 108 10.28 -16.71 7.35
C ALA A 108 9.71 -17.79 8.28
N TYR A 109 9.20 -17.36 9.43
CA TYR A 109 8.66 -18.23 10.47
C TYR A 109 7.37 -17.65 11.03
N GLY A 110 6.48 -18.52 11.52
CA GLY A 110 5.22 -18.12 12.11
C GLY A 110 4.20 -19.25 12.07
N PRO A 111 2.92 -18.95 12.34
CA PRO A 111 1.82 -19.87 12.06
C PRO A 111 1.72 -20.20 10.56
N LYS A 112 0.54 -20.59 10.10
CA LYS A 112 0.29 -20.80 8.66
C LYS A 112 0.69 -19.56 7.85
N ILE A 113 1.49 -19.74 6.79
CA ILE A 113 1.84 -18.67 5.84
C ILE A 113 1.04 -18.91 4.55
N PRO A 114 0.35 -17.91 3.97
CA PRO A 114 0.35 -16.47 4.32
C PRO A 114 -0.29 -16.14 5.68
N HIS A 115 0.06 -14.98 6.25
CA HIS A 115 -0.76 -14.30 7.26
C HIS A 115 -2.12 -14.02 6.64
N MET A 116 -3.12 -14.81 7.04
CA MET A 116 -4.44 -14.80 6.43
C MET A 116 -5.51 -14.89 7.51
N GLY A 117 -6.30 -13.81 7.63
CA GLY A 117 -7.37 -13.72 8.60
C GLY A 117 -7.46 -12.34 9.25
N TRP A 118 -8.30 -12.27 10.27
CA TRP A 118 -8.50 -11.07 11.06
C TRP A 118 -7.44 -10.98 12.15
N ASN A 119 -6.72 -9.87 12.21
CA ASN A 119 -5.73 -9.57 13.23
C ASN A 119 -5.81 -8.09 13.63
N GLN A 120 -5.26 -7.74 14.78
CA GLN A 120 -5.24 -6.38 15.29
C GLN A 120 -3.96 -5.67 14.85
N VAL A 121 -4.02 -4.34 14.83
CA VAL A 121 -2.83 -3.49 14.70
C VAL A 121 -2.67 -2.67 15.98
N ARG A 122 -1.42 -2.43 16.36
CA ARG A 122 -1.05 -1.56 17.47
C ARG A 122 -0.47 -0.27 16.90
N PRO A 123 -1.18 0.87 17.01
CA PRO A 123 -0.62 2.16 16.65
C PRO A 123 0.66 2.45 17.44
N LEU A 124 1.67 3.05 16.78
CA LEU A 124 2.92 3.48 17.43
C LEU A 124 2.89 4.95 17.84
N HIS A 125 2.00 5.74 17.24
CA HIS A 125 1.84 7.16 17.53
C HIS A 125 0.39 7.47 17.87
N ALA A 126 0.17 8.30 18.90
CA ALA A 126 -1.15 8.73 19.30
C ALA A 126 -1.69 9.83 18.37
N GLY A 127 -3.01 9.86 18.16
CA GLY A 127 -3.69 10.94 17.42
C GLY A 127 -3.44 10.96 15.92
N LEU A 128 -3.02 9.85 15.31
CA LEU A 128 -2.93 9.74 13.86
C LEU A 128 -4.33 9.72 13.24
N PRO A 129 -4.66 10.66 12.32
CA PRO A 129 -6.02 10.75 11.76
C PRO A 129 -6.53 9.49 11.05
N ILE A 130 -5.62 8.64 10.57
CA ILE A 130 -5.97 7.37 9.92
C ILE A 130 -6.63 6.36 10.88
N PHE A 131 -6.48 6.56 12.19
CA PHE A 131 -7.08 5.73 13.24
C PHE A 131 -8.23 6.45 13.98
N ASP A 132 -8.69 7.60 13.49
CA ASP A 132 -9.82 8.30 14.10
C ASP A 132 -11.08 7.42 14.07
N ASN A 133 -11.73 7.29 15.22
CA ASN A 133 -12.92 6.44 15.43
C ASN A 133 -12.68 4.94 15.18
N ILE A 134 -11.44 4.48 15.27
CA ILE A 134 -11.09 3.05 15.24
C ILE A 134 -10.65 2.64 16.65
N SER A 135 -11.27 1.58 17.19
CA SER A 135 -10.87 1.00 18.46
C SER A 135 -9.53 0.26 18.32
N PRO A 136 -8.63 0.31 19.32
CA PRO A 136 -7.45 -0.58 19.36
C PRO A 136 -7.80 -2.08 19.30
N ASP A 137 -9.03 -2.44 19.70
CA ASP A 137 -9.52 -3.82 19.66
C ASP A 137 -10.11 -4.21 18.30
N ASP A 138 -10.26 -3.28 17.36
CA ASP A 138 -10.82 -3.55 16.05
C ASP A 138 -9.88 -4.42 15.21
N TYR A 139 -10.49 -5.27 14.39
CA TYR A 139 -9.78 -6.21 13.55
C TYR A 139 -9.66 -5.70 12.12
N PHE A 140 -8.50 -5.93 11.53
CA PHE A 140 -8.21 -5.72 10.12
C PHE A 140 -7.97 -7.07 9.44
N TYR A 141 -8.37 -7.18 8.17
CA TYR A 141 -8.17 -8.41 7.41
C TYR A 141 -6.81 -8.40 6.70
N PHE A 142 -5.99 -9.41 6.98
CA PHE A 142 -4.68 -9.61 6.38
C PHE A 142 -4.71 -10.79 5.41
N ALA A 143 -3.92 -10.68 4.32
CA ALA A 143 -3.69 -11.75 3.35
C ALA A 143 -2.34 -11.54 2.65
N HIS A 144 -1.23 -11.83 3.32
CA HIS A 144 0.12 -11.58 2.78
C HIS A 144 1.16 -12.61 3.25
N SER A 145 2.15 -12.89 2.40
CA SER A 145 3.35 -13.69 2.78
C SER A 145 4.61 -12.83 2.94
N TYR A 146 4.50 -11.53 2.62
CA TYR A 146 5.59 -10.57 2.66
C TYR A 146 5.20 -9.39 3.55
N TYR A 147 6.16 -8.78 4.21
CA TYR A 147 5.96 -7.62 5.08
C TYR A 147 7.03 -6.56 4.82
N VAL A 148 6.70 -5.30 5.14
CA VAL A 148 7.64 -4.19 5.04
C VAL A 148 8.49 -4.16 6.31
N GLU A 149 9.81 -4.21 6.14
CA GLU A 149 10.82 -3.90 7.16
C GLU A 149 11.38 -2.50 6.85
N PRO A 150 10.87 -1.44 7.47
CA PRO A 150 11.36 -0.08 7.26
C PRO A 150 12.73 0.11 7.92
N GLN A 151 13.56 0.98 7.35
CA GLN A 151 14.83 1.37 7.99
C GLN A 151 14.65 2.47 9.02
N ASP A 152 13.58 3.26 8.90
CA ASP A 152 13.19 4.30 9.83
C ASP A 152 11.84 3.96 10.46
N GLU A 153 11.85 3.67 11.75
CA GLU A 153 10.64 3.33 12.50
C GLU A 153 9.74 4.56 12.79
N GLN A 154 10.26 5.79 12.68
CA GLN A 154 9.44 7.00 12.93
C GLN A 154 8.31 7.18 11.91
N GLY A 155 8.46 6.60 10.71
CA GLY A 155 7.43 6.60 9.69
C GLY A 155 6.35 5.53 9.88
N VAL A 156 6.46 4.66 10.88
CA VAL A 156 5.57 3.50 11.05
C VAL A 156 4.35 3.88 11.87
N ALA A 157 3.19 3.99 11.20
CA ALA A 157 1.94 4.33 11.87
C ALA A 157 1.47 3.26 12.88
N ALA A 158 1.57 1.98 12.52
CA ALA A 158 1.15 0.85 13.34
C ALA A 158 1.89 -0.44 12.99
N VAL A 159 1.91 -1.38 13.92
CA VAL A 159 2.51 -2.72 13.76
C VAL A 159 1.49 -3.81 14.06
N THR A 160 1.70 -5.00 13.52
CA THR A 160 0.95 -6.21 13.89
C THR A 160 1.93 -7.33 14.19
N ASN A 161 1.54 -8.26 15.06
CA ASN A 161 2.36 -9.43 15.36
C ASN A 161 1.81 -10.64 14.60
N TYR A 162 2.66 -11.23 13.76
CA TYR A 162 2.38 -12.51 13.11
C TYR A 162 3.67 -13.26 12.75
N GLY A 163 4.20 -14.01 13.71
CA GLY A 163 5.39 -14.84 13.47
C GLY A 163 6.69 -14.05 13.60
N SER A 164 7.47 -13.95 12.51
CA SER A 164 8.80 -13.29 12.50
C SER A 164 8.76 -11.84 13.03
N PRO A 165 9.90 -11.36 13.58
CA PRO A 165 10.00 -10.16 14.42
C PRO A 165 9.42 -8.89 13.80
#